data_AF-A0A6B1B5B5-F1
#
_entry.id   AF-A0A6B1B5B5-F1
#
_cell.length_a   1.000
_cell.length_b   1.000
_cell.length_c   1.000
_cell.angle_alpha   90.00
_cell.angle_beta   90.00
_cell.angle_gamma   90.00
#
_symmetry.space_group_name_H-M   'P 1'
#
loop_
_entity.id
_entity.type
_entity.pdbx_description
1 polymer ?
#
loop_
_entity_poly.entity_id
_entity_poly.type
_entity_poly.pdbx_seq_one_letter_code
_entity_poly.pdbx_strand_id
1 'polypeptide(L)'
;MKFIILGLGLGLLSLATAPAASAGPAFSLRGGSSTLPERPPARDPVLGDLRIEVDSRDPAHKAERVGKAANLGLSSLSFPRPVPLFAPPAQRVRTLVGIDTWFWVPPASWRPIVRVVAAGSVVVTLVATPVTLQLVPGDGSPLVSCPGPGLPWLVPGTRSLCSHVFQRASTAGLTGRFRGTVQTVWTVRWTSNTGLSGVTGPVIVPTPVSLRVVEAQPVLGR
;
A
#
# COMPACT_ATOMS: atom_id res chain seq x y z
N MET A 1 11.77 -43.77 -49.27
CA MET A 1 13.20 -44.01 -48.99
C MET A 1 13.63 -43.15 -47.80
N LYS A 2 14.36 -43.78 -46.86
CA LYS A 2 15.15 -43.24 -45.73
C LYS A 2 14.43 -42.75 -44.45
N PHE A 3 14.37 -43.69 -43.50
CA PHE A 3 14.48 -43.50 -42.05
C PHE A 3 15.83 -42.87 -41.66
N ILE A 4 15.90 -42.20 -40.50
CA ILE A 4 16.92 -42.38 -39.45
C ILE A 4 16.40 -41.77 -38.13
N ILE A 5 16.47 -42.59 -37.08
CA ILE A 5 16.25 -42.35 -35.65
C ILE A 5 17.62 -42.10 -35.01
N LEU A 6 17.73 -41.25 -33.98
CA LEU A 6 18.67 -41.28 -32.81
C LEU A 6 18.77 -39.86 -32.24
N GLY A 7 18.76 -39.56 -30.94
CA GLY A 7 18.72 -40.39 -29.74
C GLY A 7 18.82 -39.48 -28.49
N LEU A 8 18.32 -40.01 -27.38
CA LEU A 8 18.65 -39.79 -25.96
C LEU A 8 19.53 -38.60 -25.52
N GLY A 9 19.07 -37.90 -24.47
CA GLY A 9 19.91 -37.11 -23.58
C GLY A 9 19.19 -36.71 -22.28
N LEU A 10 19.53 -37.40 -21.19
CA LEU A 10 19.05 -37.21 -19.81
C LEU A 10 19.55 -35.92 -19.14
N GLY A 11 18.77 -35.46 -18.15
CA GLY A 11 19.25 -34.76 -16.93
C GLY A 11 19.45 -33.25 -17.08
N LEU A 12 19.31 -32.40 -16.06
CA LEU A 12 18.93 -32.49 -14.65
C LEU A 12 18.94 -31.01 -14.15
N LEU A 13 18.32 -30.74 -13.00
CA LEU A 13 18.55 -29.58 -12.11
C LEU A 13 17.93 -28.21 -12.48
N SER A 14 16.74 -27.99 -11.92
CA SER A 14 16.46 -26.99 -10.86
C SER A 14 17.29 -25.70 -10.84
N LEU A 15 16.60 -24.55 -10.90
CA LEU A 15 16.73 -23.47 -9.91
C LEU A 15 15.51 -22.56 -10.00
N ALA A 16 14.75 -22.51 -8.90
CA ALA A 16 13.68 -21.57 -8.67
C ALA A 16 14.25 -20.15 -8.58
N THR A 17 13.86 -19.27 -9.50
CA THR A 17 14.11 -17.83 -9.36
C THR A 17 13.09 -17.27 -8.38
N ALA A 18 13.53 -16.99 -7.16
CA ALA A 18 12.77 -16.23 -6.17
C ALA A 18 12.48 -14.80 -6.69
N PRO A 19 11.29 -14.23 -6.42
CA PRO A 19 11.05 -12.83 -6.72
C PRO A 19 11.76 -11.93 -5.70
N ALA A 20 12.24 -10.81 -6.22
CA ALA A 20 13.01 -9.79 -5.55
C ALA A 20 12.40 -9.31 -4.22
N ALA A 21 13.26 -9.21 -3.20
CA ALA A 21 12.98 -8.53 -1.96
C ALA A 21 12.58 -7.07 -2.25
N SER A 22 11.38 -6.69 -1.81
CA SER A 22 10.90 -5.32 -1.84
C SER A 22 11.78 -4.44 -0.97
N ALA A 23 12.42 -3.44 -1.60
CA ALA A 23 13.08 -2.35 -0.89
C ALA A 23 12.04 -1.63 -0.01
N GLY A 24 12.31 -1.59 1.30
CA GLY A 24 11.55 -0.78 2.25
C GLY A 24 11.71 0.72 1.96
N PRO A 25 10.85 1.57 2.55
CA PRO A 25 10.90 3.00 2.30
C PRO A 25 12.22 3.59 2.81
N ALA A 26 12.97 4.21 1.89
CA ALA A 26 14.20 4.91 2.19
C ALA A 26 13.92 6.13 3.07
N PHE A 27 14.54 6.15 4.25
CA PHE A 27 14.54 7.30 5.14
C PHE A 27 15.71 8.21 4.76
N SER A 28 15.44 9.44 4.36
CA SER A 28 16.49 10.43 4.07
C SER A 28 16.61 11.40 5.23
N LEU A 29 17.72 11.31 5.97
CA LEU A 29 18.19 12.37 6.86
C LEU A 29 19.28 13.16 6.13
N ARG A 30 19.15 14.49 6.10
CA ARG A 30 20.15 15.38 5.50
C ARG A 30 21.11 15.87 6.59
N GLY A 31 22.39 15.50 6.50
CA GLY A 31 23.48 15.99 7.37
C GLY A 31 24.70 16.40 6.52
N GLY A 32 25.25 17.59 6.77
CA GLY A 32 26.33 18.22 5.99
C GLY A 32 27.73 17.75 6.37
N SER A 33 28.63 17.80 5.38
CA SER A 33 30.04 17.39 5.43
C SER A 33 30.92 18.44 6.10
N SER A 34 31.81 18.01 7.00
CA SER A 34 32.98 18.79 7.44
C SER A 34 34.23 17.92 7.47
N THR A 35 35.27 18.45 6.84
CA THR A 35 36.62 17.91 6.61
C THR A 35 37.41 17.66 7.90
N LEU A 36 38.18 16.57 7.93
CA LEU A 36 39.07 16.16 9.02
C LEU A 36 40.51 16.69 8.82
N PRO A 37 41.26 17.06 9.88
CA PRO A 37 42.71 17.10 9.85
C PRO A 37 43.36 15.87 10.53
N GLU A 38 44.55 15.52 10.01
CA GLU A 38 45.38 14.34 10.32
C GLU A 38 45.84 14.22 11.79
N ARG A 39 45.96 12.98 12.28
CA ARG A 39 46.30 12.62 13.68
C ARG A 39 47.79 12.19 13.81
N PRO A 40 48.55 12.65 14.82
CA PRO A 40 49.86 12.08 15.17
C PRO A 40 49.73 10.80 16.04
N PRO A 41 50.72 9.88 16.03
CA PRO A 41 50.59 8.55 16.61
C PRO A 41 50.53 8.57 18.15
N ALA A 42 49.54 7.87 18.70
CA ALA A 42 49.32 7.75 20.14
C ALA A 42 50.16 6.61 20.76
N ARG A 43 50.63 6.83 21.99
CA ARG A 43 51.15 5.79 22.90
C ARG A 43 50.03 4.83 23.29
N ASP A 44 50.35 3.54 23.43
CA ASP A 44 49.42 2.48 23.86
C ASP A 44 48.75 2.82 25.20
N PRO A 45 47.39 2.79 25.29
CA PRO A 45 46.70 2.81 26.56
C PRO A 45 46.33 1.39 27.00
N VAL A 46 46.60 1.12 28.27
CA VAL A 46 46.16 -0.02 29.07
C VAL A 46 44.67 -0.30 28.83
N LEU A 47 44.33 -1.55 28.52
CA LEU A 47 42.97 -2.06 28.35
C LEU A 47 42.24 -2.08 29.70
N GLY A 48 41.85 -0.90 30.19
CA GLY A 48 40.87 -0.74 31.26
C GLY A 48 39.47 -0.91 30.68
N ASP A 49 38.60 -1.55 31.46
CA ASP A 49 37.18 -1.82 31.22
C ASP A 49 36.49 -0.73 30.36
N LEU A 50 36.42 -0.92 29.04
CA LEU A 50 35.83 0.05 28.11
C LEU A 50 34.31 -0.02 28.21
N ARG A 51 33.75 0.66 29.20
CA ARG A 51 32.31 0.98 29.22
C ARG A 51 32.09 2.09 28.20
N ILE A 52 31.49 1.75 27.06
CA ILE A 52 30.98 2.76 26.13
C ILE A 52 29.77 3.40 26.80
N GLU A 53 30.03 4.50 27.52
CA GLU A 53 28.97 5.36 28.03
C GLU A 53 28.35 6.08 26.83
N VAL A 54 27.19 5.60 26.41
CA VAL A 54 26.40 6.24 25.37
C VAL A 54 25.78 7.51 25.94
N ASP A 55 26.25 8.69 25.50
CA ASP A 55 25.64 9.95 25.92
C ASP A 55 24.22 10.05 25.36
N SER A 56 23.23 9.89 26.24
CA SER A 56 21.82 10.09 25.92
C SER A 56 21.47 11.48 25.38
N ARG A 57 22.37 12.46 25.53
CA ARG A 57 22.24 13.82 24.99
C ARG A 57 22.72 13.92 23.54
N ASP A 58 23.46 12.93 23.03
CA ASP A 58 23.87 12.87 21.62
C ASP A 58 22.62 12.92 20.72
N PRO A 59 22.52 13.92 19.82
CA PRO A 59 21.45 14.00 18.83
C PRO A 59 21.25 12.72 18.01
N ALA A 60 22.32 11.97 17.72
CA ALA A 60 22.24 10.73 16.95
C ALA A 60 21.51 9.62 17.72
N HIS A 61 21.85 9.40 18.98
CA HIS A 61 21.14 8.44 19.84
C HIS A 61 19.68 8.81 20.07
N LYS A 62 19.38 10.10 20.17
CA LYS A 62 17.99 10.58 20.26
C LYS A 62 17.20 10.25 18.99
N ALA A 63 17.78 10.49 17.82
CA ALA A 63 17.13 10.21 16.53
C ALA A 63 16.87 8.71 16.33
N GLU A 64 17.81 7.84 16.71
CA GLU A 64 17.65 6.39 16.64
C GLU A 64 16.47 5.91 17.51
N ARG A 65 16.38 6.37 18.76
CA ARG A 65 15.29 6.00 19.67
C ARG A 65 13.93 6.47 19.15
N VAL A 66 13.86 7.66 18.55
CA VAL A 66 12.65 8.15 17.88
C VAL A 66 12.29 7.29 16.67
N GLY A 67 13.27 6.93 15.83
CA GLY A 67 13.05 6.03 14.70
C GLY A 67 12.49 4.67 15.14
N LYS A 68 13.06 4.09 16.22
CA LYS A 68 12.57 2.83 16.80
C LYS A 68 11.14 2.97 17.33
N ALA A 69 10.84 4.05 18.06
CA ALA A 69 9.49 4.32 18.58
C ALA A 69 8.47 4.54 17.45
N ALA A 70 8.84 5.29 16.40
CA ALA A 70 8.00 5.52 15.24
C ALA A 70 7.70 4.21 14.49
N ASN A 71 8.71 3.36 14.28
CA ASN A 71 8.52 2.04 13.65
C ASN A 71 7.62 1.12 14.47
N LEU A 72 7.75 1.12 15.81
CA LEU A 72 6.83 0.39 16.70
C LEU A 72 5.40 0.94 16.64
N GLY A 73 5.26 2.26 16.54
CA GLY A 73 3.98 2.92 16.30
C GLY A 73 3.35 2.54 14.97
N LEU A 74 4.14 2.46 13.91
CA LEU A 74 3.67 2.08 12.57
C LEU A 74 3.21 0.62 12.51
N SER A 75 3.96 -0.30 13.13
CA SER A 75 3.61 -1.72 13.13
C SER A 75 2.38 -2.05 13.99
N SER A 76 2.03 -1.18 14.94
CA SER A 76 0.84 -1.32 15.79
C SER A 76 -0.41 -0.62 15.26
N LEU A 77 -0.31 0.11 14.14
CA LEU A 77 -1.47 0.65 13.44
C LEU A 77 -2.28 -0.48 12.80
N SER A 78 -3.55 -0.60 13.20
CA SER A 78 -4.50 -1.49 12.56
C SER A 78 -5.35 -0.69 11.58
N PHE A 79 -5.21 -0.98 10.29
CA PHE A 79 -6.00 -0.33 9.26
C PHE A 79 -7.25 -1.18 8.95
N PRO A 80 -8.46 -0.62 9.06
CA PRO A 80 -9.66 -1.37 8.71
C PRO A 80 -9.65 -1.67 7.21
N ARG A 81 -9.94 -2.92 6.85
CA ARG A 81 -10.18 -3.26 5.45
C ARG A 81 -11.44 -2.53 4.97
N PRO A 82 -11.39 -1.79 3.85
CA PRO A 82 -12.57 -1.13 3.33
C PRO A 82 -13.63 -2.17 2.94
N VAL A 83 -14.89 -1.86 3.21
CA VAL A 83 -16.04 -2.62 2.70
C VAL A 83 -16.62 -1.80 1.54
N PRO A 84 -16.17 -2.03 0.30
CA PRO A 84 -16.63 -1.25 -0.84
C PRO A 84 -18.08 -1.58 -1.19
N LEU A 85 -18.83 -0.54 -1.52
CA LEU A 85 -20.16 -0.60 -2.06
C LEU A 85 -20.13 -0.10 -3.51
N PHE A 86 -21.07 -0.59 -4.32
CA PHE A 86 -21.13 -0.29 -5.74
C PHE A 86 -22.55 0.09 -6.16
N ALA A 87 -22.65 0.93 -7.18
CA ALA A 87 -23.89 1.18 -7.91
C ALA A 87 -23.63 0.99 -9.42
N PRO A 88 -24.31 0.05 -10.09
CA PRO A 88 -25.22 -0.96 -9.52
C PRO A 88 -24.52 -1.90 -8.49
N PRO A 89 -25.27 -2.52 -7.55
CA PRO A 89 -24.67 -3.38 -6.52
C PRO A 89 -23.99 -4.64 -7.09
N ALA A 90 -22.65 -4.64 -7.19
CA ALA A 90 -21.88 -5.68 -7.88
C ALA A 90 -22.04 -7.13 -7.36
N GLN A 91 -22.44 -7.31 -6.10
CA GLN A 91 -22.62 -8.64 -5.49
C GLN A 91 -24.00 -9.26 -5.76
N ARG A 92 -25.04 -8.43 -6.00
CA ARG A 92 -26.44 -8.86 -6.13
C ARG A 92 -27.02 -8.57 -7.52
N VAL A 93 -26.55 -7.51 -8.15
CA VAL A 93 -26.99 -7.00 -9.44
C VAL A 93 -25.80 -7.01 -10.40
N ARG A 94 -26.05 -7.32 -11.67
CA ARG A 94 -25.02 -7.28 -12.73
C ARG A 94 -24.79 -5.81 -13.11
N THR A 95 -23.54 -5.38 -13.22
CA THR A 95 -23.22 -4.13 -13.92
C THR A 95 -23.39 -4.36 -15.42
N LEU A 96 -23.70 -3.31 -16.18
CA LEU A 96 -23.75 -3.37 -17.64
C LEU A 96 -22.47 -2.81 -18.26
N VAL A 97 -22.16 -3.27 -19.47
CA VAL A 97 -21.19 -2.61 -20.34
C VAL A 97 -21.70 -1.20 -20.68
N GLY A 98 -20.78 -0.23 -20.72
CA GLY A 98 -21.10 1.13 -21.18
C GLY A 98 -21.81 2.03 -20.16
N ILE A 99 -22.09 1.54 -18.95
CA ILE A 99 -22.66 2.36 -17.86
C ILE A 99 -21.63 2.63 -16.77
N ASP A 100 -21.76 3.78 -16.13
CA ASP A 100 -20.98 4.13 -14.95
C ASP A 100 -21.23 3.15 -13.80
N THR A 101 -20.16 2.50 -13.34
CA THR A 101 -20.17 1.73 -12.10
C THR A 101 -19.49 2.55 -11.02
N TRP A 102 -20.29 3.06 -10.09
CA TRP A 102 -19.77 3.86 -8.98
C TRP A 102 -19.28 2.94 -7.88
N PHE A 103 -18.28 3.40 -7.14
CA PHE A 103 -17.77 2.72 -5.96
C PHE A 103 -17.50 3.72 -4.83
N TRP A 104 -17.78 3.31 -3.61
CA TRP A 104 -17.51 4.09 -2.41
C TRP A 104 -17.29 3.19 -1.20
N VAL A 105 -16.84 3.76 -0.09
CA VAL A 105 -16.81 3.11 1.22
C VAL A 105 -17.68 3.89 2.20
N PRO A 106 -18.27 3.24 3.23
CA PRO A 106 -19.08 3.93 4.21
C PRO A 106 -18.29 5.09 4.87
N PRO A 107 -18.86 6.30 4.98
CA PRO A 107 -18.18 7.44 5.60
C PRO A 107 -17.70 7.16 7.04
N ALA A 108 -18.40 6.29 7.76
CA ALA A 108 -17.99 5.84 9.09
C ALA A 108 -16.61 5.16 9.11
N SER A 109 -16.22 4.49 8.02
CA SER A 109 -14.92 3.84 7.85
C SER A 109 -13.81 4.77 7.35
N TRP A 110 -14.16 5.99 6.94
CA TRP A 110 -13.24 6.99 6.38
C TRP A 110 -12.84 8.04 7.43
N ARG A 111 -12.07 7.60 8.44
CA ARG A 111 -11.69 8.47 9.56
C ARG A 111 -10.21 8.30 9.91
N PRO A 112 -9.54 9.34 10.42
CA PRO A 112 -8.18 9.22 10.91
C PRO A 112 -8.06 8.23 12.08
N ILE A 113 -6.93 7.53 12.15
CA ILE A 113 -6.57 6.62 13.24
C ILE A 113 -5.40 7.25 13.99
N VAL A 114 -5.52 7.37 15.30
CA VAL A 114 -4.47 7.91 16.17
C VAL A 114 -3.85 6.78 16.99
N ARG A 115 -2.52 6.74 17.04
CA ARG A 115 -1.77 5.84 17.90
C ARG A 115 -0.67 6.59 18.63
N VAL A 116 -0.50 6.28 19.91
CA VAL A 116 0.55 6.85 20.74
C VAL A 116 1.37 5.68 21.27
N VAL A 117 2.69 5.75 21.09
CA VAL A 117 3.62 4.70 21.50
C VAL A 117 4.80 5.32 22.23
N ALA A 118 5.25 4.65 23.29
CA ALA A 118 6.42 5.06 24.07
C ALA A 118 7.56 4.02 23.93
N ALA A 119 8.79 4.51 23.82
CA ALA A 119 10.01 3.71 23.87
C ALA A 119 10.99 4.35 24.87
N GLY A 120 10.89 3.95 26.14
CA GLY A 120 11.54 4.64 27.25
C GLY A 120 11.00 6.07 27.39
N SER A 121 11.89 7.06 27.46
CA SER A 121 11.53 8.49 27.54
C SER A 121 11.00 9.14 26.25
N VAL A 122 11.01 8.43 25.12
CA VAL A 122 10.52 8.95 23.84
C VAL A 122 9.08 8.53 23.64
N VAL A 123 8.21 9.49 23.34
CA VAL A 123 6.80 9.28 23.00
C VAL A 123 6.57 9.76 21.59
N VAL A 124 5.95 8.92 20.76
CA VAL A 124 5.57 9.22 19.38
C VAL A 124 4.06 9.14 19.24
N THR A 125 3.46 10.15 18.62
CA THR A 125 2.05 10.17 18.21
C THR A 125 1.99 10.04 16.70
N LEU A 126 1.21 9.07 16.22
CA LEU A 126 0.97 8.79 14.80
C LEU A 126 -0.49 9.09 14.49
N VAL A 127 -0.73 9.73 13.34
CA VAL A 127 -2.04 10.01 12.79
C VAL A 127 -2.06 9.47 11.36
N ALA A 128 -2.78 8.37 11.17
CA ALA A 128 -3.02 7.77 9.86
C ALA A 128 -4.34 8.29 9.28
N THR A 129 -4.30 8.99 8.16
CA THR A 129 -5.48 9.59 7.52
C THR A 129 -5.74 8.94 6.17
N PRO A 130 -6.98 8.48 5.88
CA PRO A 130 -7.32 7.98 4.56
C PRO A 130 -7.48 9.16 3.60
N VAL A 131 -6.84 9.09 2.43
CA VAL A 131 -6.75 10.23 1.49
C VAL A 131 -7.39 9.92 0.14
N THR A 132 -7.25 8.69 -0.35
CA THR A 132 -7.63 8.32 -1.73
C THR A 132 -8.26 6.93 -1.76
N LEU A 133 -9.37 6.79 -2.47
CA LEU A 133 -9.97 5.49 -2.79
C LEU A 133 -9.60 5.13 -4.22
N GLN A 134 -9.21 3.88 -4.43
CA GLN A 134 -8.73 3.41 -5.72
C GLN A 134 -9.44 2.11 -6.12
N LEU A 135 -9.66 1.93 -7.42
CA LEU A 135 -10.21 0.72 -8.01
C LEU A 135 -9.27 0.21 -9.11
N VAL A 136 -8.73 -1.00 -8.90
CA VAL A 136 -8.18 -1.83 -9.98
C VAL A 136 -9.36 -2.63 -10.55
N PRO A 137 -9.86 -2.33 -11.77
CA PRO A 137 -11.13 -2.90 -12.20
C PRO A 137 -11.07 -4.40 -12.54
N GLY A 138 -9.89 -4.88 -12.95
CA GLY A 138 -9.66 -6.30 -13.30
C GLY A 138 -10.11 -6.68 -14.71
N ASP A 139 -10.51 -5.71 -15.54
CA ASP A 139 -10.86 -5.86 -16.96
C ASP A 139 -9.71 -5.46 -17.90
N GLY A 140 -8.52 -5.17 -17.35
CA GLY A 140 -7.36 -4.67 -18.06
C GLY A 140 -7.31 -3.15 -18.24
N SER A 141 -8.31 -2.41 -17.77
CA SER A 141 -8.27 -0.94 -17.74
C SER A 141 -7.31 -0.42 -16.67
N PRO A 142 -6.84 0.84 -16.81
CA PRO A 142 -6.00 1.49 -15.82
C PRO A 142 -6.67 1.59 -14.43
N LEU A 143 -5.84 1.81 -13.42
CA LEU A 143 -6.28 2.12 -12.07
C LEU A 143 -7.12 3.41 -12.05
N VAL A 144 -8.29 3.36 -11.44
CA VAL A 144 -9.10 4.55 -11.14
C VAL A 144 -8.76 5.05 -9.75
N SER A 145 -8.54 6.35 -9.59
CA SER A 145 -8.14 6.98 -8.33
C SER A 145 -8.98 8.22 -8.07
N CYS A 146 -9.62 8.29 -6.91
CA CYS A 146 -10.49 9.40 -6.54
C CYS A 146 -10.22 9.88 -5.10
N PRO A 147 -10.33 11.19 -4.83
CA PRO A 147 -10.13 11.73 -3.49
C PRO A 147 -11.31 11.39 -2.58
N GLY A 148 -11.02 11.06 -1.32
CA GLY A 148 -12.04 10.76 -0.32
C GLY A 148 -12.71 9.39 -0.49
N PRO A 149 -13.80 9.13 0.25
CA PRO A 149 -14.44 7.81 0.31
C PRO A 149 -15.32 7.47 -0.90
N GLY A 150 -15.47 8.37 -1.86
CA GLY A 150 -16.49 8.31 -2.91
C GLY A 150 -17.86 8.80 -2.46
N LEU A 151 -18.77 8.94 -3.43
CA LEU A 151 -20.14 9.42 -3.22
C LEU A 151 -21.13 8.26 -3.35
N PRO A 152 -21.93 7.97 -2.32
CA PRO A 152 -23.03 7.02 -2.43
C PRO A 152 -24.05 7.49 -3.48
N TRP A 153 -24.56 6.56 -4.31
CA TRP A 153 -25.65 6.85 -5.23
C TRP A 153 -26.96 7.04 -4.46
N LEU A 154 -27.25 8.27 -4.05
CA LEU A 154 -28.48 8.65 -3.34
C LEU A 154 -29.30 9.69 -4.10
N VAL A 155 -28.65 10.51 -4.93
CA VAL A 155 -29.27 11.64 -5.62
C VAL A 155 -29.20 11.42 -7.14
N PRO A 156 -30.33 11.25 -7.83
CA PRO A 156 -30.36 11.17 -9.29
C PRO A 156 -29.71 12.40 -9.96
N GLY A 157 -29.01 12.20 -11.07
CA GLY A 157 -28.38 13.29 -11.82
C GLY A 157 -27.03 13.77 -11.28
N THR A 158 -26.55 13.23 -10.17
CA THR A 158 -25.19 13.50 -9.68
C THR A 158 -24.16 12.63 -10.42
N ARG A 159 -22.88 13.02 -10.34
CA ARG A 159 -21.74 12.24 -10.84
C ARG A 159 -20.80 11.95 -9.66
N SER A 160 -20.29 10.72 -9.58
CA SER A 160 -19.21 10.37 -8.65
C SER A 160 -17.87 10.43 -9.35
N LEU A 161 -16.87 11.02 -8.70
CA LEU A 161 -15.47 10.93 -9.14
C LEU A 161 -14.91 9.50 -8.98
N CYS A 162 -15.54 8.69 -8.13
CA CYS A 162 -15.24 7.28 -7.97
C CYS A 162 -16.21 6.46 -8.85
N SER A 163 -15.97 6.45 -10.16
CA SER A 163 -16.69 5.61 -11.12
C SER A 163 -15.76 4.96 -12.14
N HIS A 164 -16.20 3.85 -12.72
CA HIS A 164 -15.53 3.18 -13.84
C HIS A 164 -16.58 2.68 -14.84
N VAL A 165 -16.29 2.83 -16.14
CA VAL A 165 -17.13 2.30 -17.22
C VAL A 165 -16.45 1.07 -17.83
N PHE A 166 -17.05 -0.09 -17.62
CA PHE A 166 -16.58 -1.33 -18.24
C PHE A 166 -16.96 -1.36 -19.72
N GLN A 167 -15.96 -1.58 -20.59
CA GLN A 167 -16.15 -1.64 -22.04
C GLN A 167 -16.40 -3.05 -22.58
N ARG A 168 -16.26 -4.07 -21.73
CA ARG A 168 -16.38 -5.48 -22.12
C ARG A 168 -17.16 -6.27 -21.08
N ALA A 169 -17.94 -7.23 -21.55
CA ALA A 169 -18.65 -8.15 -20.66
C ALA A 169 -17.66 -9.12 -20.02
N SER A 170 -17.74 -9.25 -18.70
CA SER A 170 -16.93 -10.22 -17.95
C SER A 170 -17.30 -11.67 -18.26
N THR A 171 -18.51 -11.91 -18.78
CA THR A 171 -19.03 -13.23 -19.15
C THR A 171 -18.29 -13.88 -20.33
N ALA A 172 -17.54 -13.10 -21.11
CA ALA A 172 -16.68 -13.64 -22.17
C ALA A 172 -15.37 -14.23 -21.63
N GLY A 173 -14.99 -13.94 -20.38
CA GLY A 173 -13.80 -14.48 -19.73
C GLY A 173 -14.05 -15.80 -19.02
N LEU A 174 -12.99 -16.59 -18.79
CA LEU A 174 -13.04 -17.94 -18.19
C LEU A 174 -13.77 -18.00 -16.85
N THR A 175 -13.66 -16.96 -16.02
CA THR A 175 -14.29 -16.88 -14.69
C THR A 175 -15.69 -16.28 -14.73
N GLY A 176 -16.11 -15.72 -15.87
CA GLY A 176 -17.37 -14.99 -16.02
C GLY A 176 -17.49 -13.72 -15.15
N ARG A 177 -16.38 -13.26 -14.54
CA ARG A 177 -16.30 -12.11 -13.61
C ARG A 177 -14.92 -11.46 -13.67
N PHE A 178 -14.87 -10.14 -13.58
CA PHE A 178 -13.61 -9.42 -13.36
C PHE A 178 -13.17 -9.54 -11.91
N ARG A 179 -11.89 -9.86 -11.69
CA ARG A 179 -11.25 -9.91 -10.37
C ARG A 179 -10.59 -8.55 -10.11
N GLY A 180 -11.38 -7.63 -9.56
CA GLY A 180 -10.92 -6.30 -9.22
C GLY A 180 -10.40 -6.21 -7.79
N THR A 181 -9.88 -5.04 -7.43
CA THR A 181 -9.49 -4.71 -6.05
C THR A 181 -9.83 -3.26 -5.77
N VAL A 182 -10.55 -3.00 -4.68
CA VAL A 182 -10.72 -1.64 -4.14
C VAL A 182 -9.67 -1.43 -3.05
N GLN A 183 -9.02 -0.27 -3.04
CA GLN A 183 -7.92 0.02 -2.13
C GLN A 183 -8.12 1.38 -1.48
N THR A 184 -7.86 1.47 -0.18
CA THR A 184 -7.75 2.76 0.50
C THR A 184 -6.27 3.11 0.66
N VAL A 185 -5.91 4.30 0.22
CA VAL A 185 -4.56 4.87 0.40
C VAL A 185 -4.58 5.76 1.63
N TRP A 186 -3.63 5.53 2.52
CA TRP A 186 -3.46 6.24 3.77
C TRP A 186 -2.14 7.01 3.79
N THR A 187 -2.14 8.17 4.43
CA THR A 187 -0.94 8.92 4.78
C THR A 187 -0.78 8.90 6.29
N VAL A 188 0.39 8.49 6.78
CA VAL A 188 0.69 8.52 8.22
C VAL A 188 1.64 9.65 8.52
N ARG A 189 1.21 10.57 9.38
CA ARG A 189 2.06 11.61 9.97
C ARG A 189 2.41 11.21 11.39
N TRP A 190 3.62 11.51 11.82
CA TRP A 190 4.03 11.26 13.20
C TRP A 190 4.79 12.44 13.79
N THR A 191 4.64 12.63 15.09
CA THR A 191 5.35 13.63 15.89
C THR A 191 5.87 12.99 17.15
N SER A 192 6.90 13.57 17.76
CA SER A 192 7.48 13.07 19.01
C SER A 192 7.65 14.18 20.04
N ASN A 193 7.70 13.79 21.31
CA ASN A 193 7.99 14.71 22.42
C ASN A 193 9.40 15.31 22.38
N THR A 194 10.28 14.83 21.50
CA THR A 194 11.63 15.37 21.29
C THR A 194 11.69 16.44 20.21
N GLY A 195 10.55 16.77 19.58
CA GLY A 195 10.45 17.76 18.49
C GLY A 195 10.66 17.18 17.08
N LEU A 196 11.09 15.92 16.97
CA LEU A 196 11.20 15.24 15.68
C LEU A 196 9.81 14.84 15.16
N SER A 197 9.63 14.90 13.84
CA SER A 197 8.39 14.56 13.16
C SER A 197 8.67 14.05 11.74
N GLY A 198 7.65 13.47 11.11
CA GLY A 198 7.77 13.00 9.73
C GLY A 198 6.46 12.49 9.14
N VAL A 199 6.56 12.06 7.89
CA VAL A 199 5.48 11.43 7.13
C VAL A 199 6.03 10.14 6.54
N THR A 200 5.24 9.07 6.55
CA THR A 200 5.61 7.82 5.88
C THR A 200 5.25 7.86 4.40
N GLY A 201 5.76 6.89 3.64
CA GLY A 201 5.17 6.54 2.35
C GLY A 201 3.70 6.13 2.48
N PRO A 202 2.94 6.08 1.36
CA PRO A 202 1.54 5.70 1.39
C PRO A 202 1.38 4.26 1.89
N VAL A 203 0.39 4.05 2.75
CA VAL A 203 -0.04 2.70 3.16
C VAL A 203 -1.28 2.34 2.35
N ILE A 204 -1.21 1.24 1.59
CA ILE A 204 -2.31 0.79 0.72
C ILE A 204 -3.00 -0.41 1.38
N VAL A 205 -4.31 -0.30 1.58
CA VAL A 205 -5.13 -1.33 2.22
C VAL A 205 -6.12 -1.90 1.21
N PRO A 206 -5.86 -3.07 0.63
CA PRO A 206 -6.69 -3.65 -0.42
C PRO A 206 -7.83 -4.53 0.10
N THR A 207 -8.95 -4.50 -0.63
CA THR A 207 -10.08 -5.42 -0.54
C THR A 207 -10.39 -5.98 -1.92
N PRO A 208 -10.17 -7.29 -2.16
CA PRO A 208 -10.55 -7.94 -3.40
C PRO A 208 -12.06 -7.83 -3.64
N VAL A 209 -12.45 -7.64 -4.90
CA VAL A 209 -13.84 -7.60 -5.33
C VAL A 209 -14.03 -8.46 -6.58
N SER A 210 -15.22 -9.02 -6.73
CA SER A 210 -15.58 -9.78 -7.92
C SER A 210 -16.76 -9.12 -8.61
N LEU A 211 -16.55 -8.61 -9.82
CA LEU A 211 -17.52 -7.77 -10.53
C LEU A 211 -18.07 -8.56 -11.72
N ARG A 212 -19.40 -8.71 -11.78
CA ARG A 212 -20.08 -9.35 -12.92
C ARG A 212 -20.67 -8.28 -13.82
N VAL A 213 -20.04 -8.11 -14.97
CA VAL A 213 -20.41 -7.19 -16.03
C VAL A 213 -21.02 -7.98 -17.18
N VAL A 214 -22.20 -7.56 -17.65
CA VAL A 214 -22.89 -8.15 -18.81
C VAL A 214 -23.21 -7.10 -19.85
N GLU A 215 -23.39 -7.55 -21.08
CA GLU A 215 -23.93 -6.73 -22.14
C GLU A 215 -25.47 -6.82 -22.13
N ALA A 216 -26.15 -5.70 -22.39
CA ALA A 216 -27.59 -5.70 -22.60
C ALA A 216 -27.86 -6.06 -24.07
N GLN A 217 -28.60 -7.14 -24.31
CA GLN A 217 -29.01 -7.52 -25.65
C GLN A 217 -30.48 -7.15 -25.87
N PRO A 218 -30.82 -6.39 -26.93
CA PRO A 218 -32.21 -6.12 -27.24
C PRO A 218 -32.91 -7.41 -27.69
N VAL A 219 -34.09 -7.67 -27.15
CA VAL A 219 -34.99 -8.70 -27.68
C VAL A 219 -35.86 -8.05 -28.74
N LEU A 220 -35.66 -8.42 -30.00
CA LEU A 220 -36.58 -8.05 -31.07
C LEU A 220 -37.73 -9.05 -31.06
N GLY A 221 -38.89 -8.62 -30.57
CA GLY A 221 -40.13 -9.37 -30.68
C GLY A 221 -40.48 -9.58 -32.15
N ARG A 222 -40.91 -10.80 -32.50
CA ARG A 222 -41.46 -11.12 -33.83
C ARG A 222 -42.93 -10.73 -33.91
#